data_AF-A0A2J2HFI0-F1
#
_entry.id   AF-A0A2J2HFI0-F1
#
_cell.length_a   1.000
_cell.length_b   1.000
_cell.length_c   1.000
_cell.angle_alpha   90.00
_cell.angle_beta   90.00
_cell.angle_gamma   90.00
#
_symmetry.space_group_name_H-M   'P 1'
#
loop_
_entity.id
_entity.type
_entity.pdbx_description
1 polymer ?
#
loop_
_entity_poly.entity_id
_entity_poly.type
_entity_poly.pdbx_seq_one_letter_code
_entity_poly.pdbx_strand_id
1 'polypeptide(L)'
;MSPRRTKARTRGQSSVFTAVIMALAIIAIIAAIAVSWPMIKSTFDKNYWSGSMGTYTLKFTNSTYAYAQNGVGAEVNSTPGVIGYCIAYGNNSTNATYSCPSNTEP
;
A
#
# COMPACT_ATOMS: atom_id res chain seq x y z
N MET A 1 43.07 56.85 -32.45
CA MET A 1 43.07 55.39 -32.21
C MET A 1 41.87 55.07 -31.31
N SER A 2 40.91 54.29 -31.78
CA SER A 2 39.65 53.99 -31.06
C SER A 2 39.83 52.80 -30.09
N PRO A 3 39.33 52.86 -28.84
CA PRO A 3 39.33 51.72 -27.94
C PRO A 3 38.14 50.81 -28.27
N ARG A 4 38.39 49.69 -28.96
CA ARG A 4 37.37 48.67 -29.24
C ARG A 4 37.08 47.89 -27.94
N ARG A 5 35.97 48.24 -27.29
CA ARG A 5 35.36 47.52 -26.17
C ARG A 5 35.05 46.07 -26.56
N THR A 6 35.84 45.13 -26.03
CA THR A 6 35.50 43.70 -26.06
C THR A 6 35.38 43.17 -24.64
N LYS A 7 34.43 43.69 -23.85
CA LYS A 7 34.21 43.18 -22.49
C LYS A 7 32.82 43.51 -21.94
N ALA A 8 31.75 42.93 -22.50
CA ALA A 8 30.42 42.87 -21.83
C ALA A 8 29.35 42.12 -22.64
N ARG A 9 29.55 40.86 -23.04
CA ARG A 9 28.44 40.09 -23.67
C ARG A 9 28.20 38.68 -23.15
N THR A 10 29.05 38.18 -22.24
CA THR A 10 29.01 36.78 -21.76
C THR A 10 28.42 36.58 -20.36
N ARG A 11 28.06 37.64 -19.62
CA ARG A 11 27.56 37.50 -18.23
C ARG A 11 26.05 37.27 -18.10
N GLY A 12 25.25 37.55 -19.15
CA GLY A 12 23.79 37.44 -19.10
C GLY A 12 23.20 36.11 -19.59
N GLN A 13 23.85 35.43 -20.55
CA GLN A 13 23.36 34.13 -21.05
C GLN A 13 23.61 33.00 -20.03
N SER A 14 24.71 33.07 -19.28
CA SER A 14 25.07 32.03 -18.30
C SER A 14 24.13 32.01 -17.09
N SER A 15 23.58 33.15 -16.67
CA SER A 15 22.65 33.21 -15.52
C SER A 15 21.29 32.61 -15.85
N VAL A 16 20.76 32.88 -17.05
CA VAL A 16 19.47 32.33 -17.48
C VAL A 16 19.55 30.82 -17.70
N PHE A 17 20.63 30.33 -18.32
CA PHE A 17 20.81 28.89 -18.53
C PHE A 17 20.95 28.12 -17.21
N THR A 18 21.70 28.68 -16.26
CA THR A 18 21.81 28.12 -14.90
C THR A 18 20.47 28.12 -14.18
N ALA A 19 19.68 29.20 -14.28
CA ALA A 19 18.36 29.29 -13.68
C ALA A 19 17.38 28.23 -14.23
N VAL A 20 17.42 27.98 -15.55
CA VAL A 20 16.59 26.96 -16.19
C VAL A 20 16.96 25.55 -15.72
N ILE A 21 18.26 25.24 -15.62
CA ILE A 21 18.72 23.94 -15.12
C ILE A 21 18.29 23.73 -13.67
N MET A 22 18.44 24.74 -12.81
CA MET A 22 18.00 24.65 -11.42
C MET A 22 16.50 24.45 -11.30
N ALA A 23 15.70 25.15 -12.12
CA ALA A 23 14.25 24.97 -12.14
C ALA A 23 13.85 23.54 -12.56
N LEU A 24 14.48 22.99 -13.62
CA LEU A 24 14.22 21.64 -14.08
C LEU A 24 14.64 20.57 -13.05
N ALA A 25 15.76 20.78 -12.36
CA ALA A 25 16.21 19.89 -11.30
C ALA A 25 15.21 19.83 -10.13
N ILE A 26 14.68 20.98 -9.70
CA ILE A 26 13.67 21.04 -8.64
C ILE A 26 12.38 20.31 -9.07
N ILE A 27 11.92 20.53 -10.30
CA ILE A 27 10.73 19.86 -10.84
C ILE A 27 10.94 18.33 -10.89
N ALA A 28 12.11 17.87 -11.33
CA ALA A 28 12.44 16.44 -11.38
C ALA A 28 12.44 15.78 -9.99
N ILE A 29 12.97 16.48 -8.98
CA ILE A 29 12.98 16.00 -7.60
C ILE A 29 11.56 15.88 -7.04
N ILE A 30 10.72 16.91 -7.23
CA ILE A 30 9.33 16.90 -6.77
C ILE A 30 8.54 15.77 -7.45
N ALA A 31 8.72 15.59 -8.77
CA ALA A 31 8.07 14.52 -9.52
C ALA A 31 8.51 13.12 -9.01
N ALA A 32 9.80 12.92 -8.74
CA ALA A 32 10.31 11.65 -8.22
C ALA A 32 9.71 11.31 -6.85
N ILE A 33 9.60 12.29 -5.95
CA ILE A 33 8.98 12.09 -4.63
C ILE A 33 7.47 11.80 -4.79
N ALA A 34 6.77 12.57 -5.62
CA ALA A 34 5.33 12.40 -5.85
C ALA A 34 4.97 11.04 -6.48
N VAL A 35 5.81 10.51 -7.37
CA VAL A 35 5.59 9.20 -8.01
C VAL A 35 6.01 8.04 -7.08
N SER A 36 7.08 8.21 -6.30
CA SER A 36 7.57 7.15 -5.41
C SER A 36 6.70 6.94 -4.17
N TRP A 37 6.09 8.00 -3.62
CA TRP A 37 5.27 7.92 -2.42
C TRP A 37 4.06 6.97 -2.51
N PRO A 38 3.23 7.00 -3.57
CA PRO A 38 2.15 6.04 -3.76
C PRO A 38 2.63 4.60 -3.81
N MET A 39 3.77 4.34 -4.47
CA MET A 39 4.33 2.99 -4.61
C MET A 39 4.87 2.45 -3.28
N ILE A 40 5.58 3.30 -2.54
CA ILE A 40 6.08 2.98 -1.21
C ILE A 40 4.90 2.71 -0.25
N LYS A 41 3.88 3.57 -0.25
CA LYS A 41 2.70 3.39 0.58
C LYS A 41 1.92 2.12 0.23
N SER A 42 1.74 1.84 -1.07
CA SER A 42 1.10 0.61 -1.52
C SER A 42 1.84 -0.65 -1.08
N THR A 43 3.18 -0.59 -0.98
CA THR A 43 3.99 -1.74 -0.54
C THR A 43 3.87 -1.94 0.97
N PHE A 44 3.86 -0.85 1.75
CA PHE A 44 3.63 -0.91 3.19
C PHE A 44 2.23 -1.38 3.53
N ASP A 45 1.20 -0.86 2.84
CA ASP A 45 -0.17 -1.33 2.99
C ASP A 45 -0.23 -2.83 2.61
N LYS A 46 0.33 -3.25 1.48
CA LYS A 46 0.35 -4.67 1.10
C LYS A 46 0.99 -5.55 2.19
N ASN A 47 2.13 -5.15 2.74
CA ASN A 47 2.84 -5.93 3.75
C ASN A 47 2.14 -5.93 5.12
N TYR A 48 1.52 -4.81 5.50
CA TYR A 48 0.74 -4.69 6.73
C TYR A 48 -0.50 -5.59 6.67
N TRP A 49 -1.22 -5.57 5.54
CA TRP A 49 -2.41 -6.38 5.33
C TRP A 49 -2.05 -7.87 5.07
N SER A 50 -1.05 -8.17 4.25
CA SER A 50 -0.65 -9.56 3.94
C SER A 50 -0.03 -10.29 5.14
N GLY A 51 0.76 -9.59 5.96
CA GLY A 51 1.33 -10.13 7.20
C GLY A 51 0.27 -10.46 8.24
N SER A 52 -0.83 -9.69 8.29
CA SER A 52 -1.99 -10.00 9.12
C SER A 52 -2.81 -11.17 8.53
N MET A 53 -3.00 -11.18 7.20
CA MET A 53 -3.86 -12.14 6.50
C MET A 53 -3.39 -13.60 6.54
N GLY A 54 -2.08 -13.85 6.63
CA GLY A 54 -1.53 -15.21 6.74
C GLY A 54 -1.81 -15.94 8.04
N THR A 55 -2.46 -15.28 9.01
CA THR A 55 -2.78 -15.84 10.33
C THR A 55 -4.28 -16.05 10.57
N TYR A 56 -5.11 -15.93 9.52
CA TYR A 56 -6.55 -16.13 9.66
C TYR A 56 -6.98 -17.53 9.21
N THR A 57 -6.46 -18.55 9.88
CA THR A 57 -7.13 -19.86 9.83
C THR A 57 -8.33 -19.84 10.77
N LEU A 58 -9.51 -20.10 10.22
CA LEU A 58 -10.72 -20.38 11.00
C LEU A 58 -10.64 -21.80 11.54
N LYS A 59 -10.87 -21.94 12.85
CA LYS A 59 -11.02 -23.25 13.50
C LYS A 59 -12.45 -23.40 14.01
N PHE A 60 -13.00 -24.58 13.78
CA PHE A 60 -14.30 -24.99 14.25
C PHE A 60 -14.09 -26.12 15.26
N THR A 61 -14.42 -25.93 16.53
CA THR A 61 -14.70 -27.05 17.45
C THR A 61 -16.15 -27.41 17.29
N ASN A 62 -16.46 -28.70 17.42
CA ASN A 62 -17.74 -29.36 17.17
C ASN A 62 -18.92 -28.74 17.95
N SER A 63 -19.33 -27.53 17.54
CA SER A 63 -20.18 -26.59 18.24
C SER A 63 -20.73 -25.56 17.25
N THR A 64 -21.68 -24.73 17.66
CA THR A 64 -22.11 -23.55 16.89
C THR A 64 -21.09 -22.41 16.95
N TYR A 65 -19.93 -22.57 17.59
CA TYR A 65 -18.91 -21.52 17.69
C TYR A 65 -17.68 -21.78 16.83
N ALA A 66 -17.20 -20.73 16.16
CA ALA A 66 -15.93 -20.73 15.43
C ALA A 66 -15.01 -19.62 15.92
N TYR A 67 -13.70 -19.86 15.83
CA TYR A 67 -12.66 -18.93 16.27
C TYR A 67 -11.65 -18.73 15.15
N ALA A 68 -11.28 -17.48 14.93
CA ALA A 68 -10.08 -17.13 14.21
C ALA A 68 -8.85 -17.36 15.11
N GLN A 69 -7.70 -17.65 14.49
CA GLN A 69 -6.41 -17.83 15.17
C GLN A 69 -6.02 -16.64 16.08
N ASN A 70 -6.55 -15.45 15.80
CA ASN A 70 -6.38 -14.23 16.60
C ASN A 70 -7.30 -14.17 17.86
N GLY A 71 -7.95 -15.27 18.24
CA GLY A 71 -8.81 -15.35 19.42
C GLY A 71 -10.20 -14.69 19.26
N VAL A 72 -10.49 -14.08 18.11
CA VAL A 72 -11.83 -13.56 17.79
C VAL A 72 -12.73 -14.74 17.43
N GLY A 73 -13.81 -14.93 18.17
CA GLY A 73 -14.78 -15.99 17.91
C GLY A 73 -16.21 -15.45 17.82
N ALA A 74 -17.01 -16.09 16.99
CA ALA A 74 -18.44 -15.82 16.92
C ALA A 74 -19.22 -17.10 16.66
N GLU A 75 -20.52 -17.01 16.89
CA GLU A 75 -21.44 -18.11 16.64
C GLU A 75 -21.71 -18.21 15.13
N VAL A 76 -21.51 -19.41 14.59
CA VAL A 76 -21.85 -19.83 13.24
C VAL A 76 -23.33 -20.14 13.22
N ASN A 77 -24.08 -19.31 12.51
CA ASN A 77 -25.51 -19.51 12.28
C ASN A 77 -25.81 -19.45 10.77
N SER A 78 -27.09 -19.57 10.41
CA SER A 78 -27.55 -19.55 9.02
C SER A 78 -27.27 -18.22 8.30
N THR A 79 -26.91 -17.17 9.04
CA THR A 79 -26.59 -15.85 8.52
C THR A 79 -25.07 -15.69 8.43
N PRO A 80 -24.55 -15.05 7.37
CA PRO A 80 -23.12 -14.69 7.28
C PRO A 80 -22.67 -13.84 8.47
N GLY A 81 -21.84 -14.43 9.32
CA GLY A 81 -21.19 -13.78 10.46
C GLY A 81 -19.72 -13.48 10.16
N VAL A 82 -19.23 -12.35 10.67
CA VAL A 82 -17.82 -11.96 10.56
C VAL A 82 -17.06 -12.47 11.78
N ILE A 83 -16.02 -13.28 11.54
CA ILE A 83 -15.16 -13.86 12.58
C ILE A 83 -13.72 -13.46 12.28
N GLY A 84 -13.25 -12.41 12.95
CA GLY A 84 -12.00 -11.75 12.57
C GLY A 84 -12.13 -11.15 11.17
N TYR A 85 -11.35 -11.68 10.22
CA TYR A 85 -11.36 -11.27 8.80
C TYR A 85 -11.99 -12.31 7.88
N CYS A 86 -12.56 -13.37 8.45
CA CYS A 86 -13.25 -14.40 7.70
C CYS A 86 -14.76 -14.23 7.83
N ILE A 87 -15.48 -14.66 6.81
CA ILE A 87 -16.94 -14.77 6.86
C ILE A 87 -17.26 -16.25 7.01
N ALA A 88 -18.11 -16.59 7.97
CA ALA A 88 -18.57 -17.96 8.20
C ALA A 88 -20.09 -18.01 8.34
N TYR A 89 -20.71 -19.05 7.78
CA TYR A 89 -22.15 -19.33 7.91
C TYR A 89 -22.42 -20.82 7.81
N GLY A 90 -23.50 -21.28 8.44
CA GLY A 90 -23.89 -22.68 8.47
C GLY A 90 -24.63 -23.03 9.76
N ASN A 91 -25.20 -24.24 9.80
CA ASN A 91 -26.03 -24.66 10.92
C ASN A 91 -25.22 -25.20 12.11
N ASN A 92 -23.95 -25.57 11.89
CA ASN A 92 -23.01 -26.04 12.90
C ASN A 92 -21.58 -25.99 12.35
N SER A 93 -20.58 -26.17 13.23
CA SER A 93 -19.16 -26.32 12.89
C SER A 93 -18.88 -27.33 11.77
N THR A 94 -19.68 -28.38 11.66
CA THR A 94 -19.46 -29.48 10.71
C THR A 94 -19.96 -29.16 9.31
N ASN A 95 -21.02 -28.35 9.20
CA ASN A 95 -21.63 -27.90 7.94
C ASN A 95 -21.42 -26.39 7.72
N ALA A 96 -20.35 -25.83 8.29
CA ALA A 96 -20.01 -24.43 8.14
C ALA A 96 -19.30 -24.22 6.80
N THR A 97 -19.81 -23.28 6.01
CA THR A 97 -19.06 -22.71 4.89
C THR A 97 -18.35 -21.46 5.38
N TYR A 98 -17.07 -21.33 5.04
CA TYR A 98 -16.31 -20.14 5.39
C TYR A 98 -15.45 -19.66 4.24
N SER A 99 -15.25 -18.36 4.20
CA SER A 99 -14.32 -17.70 3.30
C SER A 99 -13.40 -16.83 4.13
N CYS A 100 -12.13 -17.20 4.15
CA CYS A 100 -11.07 -16.37 4.68
C CYS A 100 -10.29 -15.78 3.51
N PRO A 101 -9.80 -14.53 3.60
CA PRO A 101 -8.79 -14.04 2.69
C PRO A 101 -7.54 -14.93 2.85
N SER A 102 -7.38 -15.86 1.92
CA SER A 102 -6.24 -16.78 1.87
C SER A 102 -5.05 -16.07 1.24
N ASN A 103 -3.87 -16.21 1.84
CA ASN A 103 -2.59 -15.85 1.26
C ASN A 103 -1.92 -17.01 0.51
N THR A 104 -2.64 -18.10 0.23
CA THR A 104 -2.14 -19.11 -0.72
C THR A 104 -2.32 -18.54 -2.13
N GLU A 105 -1.31 -17.81 -2.60
CA GLU A 105 -1.06 -17.70 -4.04
C GLU A 105 -0.94 -19.15 -4.60
N PRO A 106 -1.61 -19.47 -5.73
CA PRO A 106 -1.38 -20.75 -6.42
C PRO A 106 0.04 -20.89 -6.95
#